data_AF-A0A946AQM3-F1
#
_entry.id   AF-A0A946AQM3-F1
#
_cell.length_a   1.000
_cell.length_b   1.000
_cell.length_c   1.000
_cell.angle_alpha   90.00
_cell.angle_beta   90.00
_cell.angle_gamma   90.00
#
_symmetry.space_group_name_H-M   'P 1'
#
loop_
_entity.id
_entity.type
_entity.pdbx_description
1 polymer ?
#
loop_
_entity_poly.entity_id
_entity_poly.type
_entity_poly.pdbx_seq_one_letter_code
_entity_poly.pdbx_strand_id
1 'polypeptide(L)'
;RDYADAGIYPRDPFVTVDIEGVGALVQMGCDRGRKQRPNIKLGVCGEHGGDPDSVDFFEECGLDYVSCSPFRVPVARLAAAQATIRRRQS
;
A
#
# COMPACT_ATOMS: atom_id res chain seq x y z
N ARG A 1 -8.52 -15.29 23.70
CA ARG A 1 -9.53 -14.42 23.06
C ARG A 1 -8.79 -13.64 22.00
N ASP A 2 -9.25 -13.74 20.75
CA ASP A 2 -8.62 -13.16 19.59
C ASP A 2 -8.70 -11.62 19.64
N TYR A 3 -7.67 -10.93 19.17
CA TYR A 3 -7.64 -9.47 19.07
C TYR A 3 -8.68 -8.97 18.06
N ALA A 4 -8.98 -9.78 17.05
CA ALA A 4 -10.07 -9.52 16.10
C ALA A 4 -11.44 -9.56 16.79
N ASP A 5 -11.71 -10.61 17.57
CA ASP A 5 -12.98 -10.78 18.31
C ASP A 5 -13.19 -9.68 19.36
N ALA A 6 -12.09 -9.14 19.90
CA ALA A 6 -12.11 -8.04 20.87
C ALA A 6 -12.25 -6.65 20.21
N GLY A 7 -12.27 -6.57 18.87
CA GLY A 7 -12.38 -5.31 18.13
C GLY A 7 -11.17 -4.38 18.31
N ILE A 8 -10.02 -4.93 18.71
CA ILE A 8 -8.79 -4.16 18.96
C ILE A 8 -8.20 -3.68 17.63
N TYR A 9 -8.24 -4.53 16.59
CA TYR A 9 -7.83 -4.17 15.25
C TYR A 9 -9.03 -4.16 14.31
N PRO A 10 -9.21 -3.10 13.50
CA PRO A 10 -10.30 -3.05 12.54
C PRO A 10 -10.15 -4.09 11.43
N ARG A 11 -8.90 -4.49 11.12
CA ARG A 11 -8.52 -5.51 10.14
C ARG A 11 -7.21 -6.18 10.56
N ASP A 12 -6.96 -7.36 10.00
CA ASP A 12 -5.66 -8.02 10.15
C ASP A 12 -4.55 -7.18 9.48
N PRO A 13 -3.58 -6.63 10.25
CA PRO A 13 -2.52 -5.77 9.73
C PRO A 13 -1.53 -6.50 8.81
N PHE A 14 -1.54 -7.84 8.81
CA PHE A 14 -0.73 -8.63 7.89
C PHE A 14 -1.35 -8.76 6.50
N VAL A 15 -2.65 -8.51 6.37
CA VAL A 15 -3.37 -8.53 5.08
C VAL A 15 -3.49 -7.12 4.50
N THR A 16 -3.96 -6.16 5.31
CA THR A 16 -4.06 -4.74 4.93
C THR A 16 -3.06 -3.93 5.74
N VAL A 17 -2.31 -3.05 5.09
CA VAL A 17 -1.29 -2.24 5.76
C VAL A 17 -1.93 -1.38 6.85
N ASP A 18 -1.33 -1.39 8.03
CA ASP A 18 -1.63 -0.42 9.07
C ASP A 18 -1.11 0.96 8.65
N ILE A 19 -2.02 1.83 8.23
CA ILE A 19 -1.69 3.16 7.68
C ILE A 19 -1.07 4.06 8.76
N GLU A 20 -1.56 3.99 10.00
CA GLU A 20 -1.12 4.89 11.07
C GLU A 20 0.29 4.56 11.57
N GLY A 21 0.61 3.27 11.74
CA GLY A 21 1.92 2.81 12.16
C GLY A 21 2.87 2.55 11.00
N VAL A 22 2.69 1.43 10.31
CA VAL A 22 3.58 0.99 9.22
C VAL A 22 3.54 1.96 8.04
N GLY A 23 2.36 2.48 7.70
CA GLY A 23 2.17 3.44 6.61
C GLY A 23 2.95 4.73 6.82
N ALA A 24 2.98 5.28 8.03
CA ALA A 24 3.81 6.44 8.35
C ALA A 24 5.31 6.22 8.09
N LEU A 25 5.81 5.00 8.34
CA LEU A 25 7.19 4.62 8.04
C LEU A 25 7.42 4.49 6.52
N VAL A 26 6.45 3.93 5.78
CA VAL A 26 6.50 3.82 4.32
C VAL A 26 6.55 5.20 3.68
N GLN A 27 5.66 6.12 4.09
CA GLN A 27 5.63 7.50 3.59
C GLN A 27 6.96 8.21 3.87
N MET A 28 7.46 8.11 5.11
CA MET A 28 8.75 8.69 5.48
C MET A 28 9.91 8.15 4.63
N GLY A 29 9.91 6.85 4.34
CA GLY A 29 10.90 6.21 3.47
C GLY A 29 10.85 6.76 2.05
N CYS A 30 9.64 6.93 1.50
CA CYS A 30 9.44 7.49 0.16
C CYS A 30 9.94 8.93 0.06
N ASP A 31 9.53 9.77 1.00
CA ASP A 31 9.87 11.20 1.02
C ASP A 31 11.37 11.41 1.19
N ARG A 32 11.98 10.75 2.18
CA ARG A 32 13.43 10.87 2.43
C ARG A 32 14.25 10.28 1.29
N GLY A 33 13.82 9.15 0.73
CA GLY A 33 14.48 8.51 -0.40
C GLY A 33 14.52 9.43 -1.62
N ARG A 34 13.37 10.02 -1.97
CA ARG A 34 13.27 10.94 -3.12
C ARG A 34 13.95 12.28 -2.87
N LYS A 35 13.96 12.78 -1.64
CA LYS A 35 14.72 13.99 -1.27
C LYS A 35 16.21 13.82 -1.55
N GLN A 36 16.77 12.63 -1.31
CA GLN A 36 18.19 12.36 -1.57
C GLN A 36 18.47 11.93 -3.01
N ARG A 37 17.58 11.14 -3.62
CA ARG A 37 17.72 10.65 -5.01
C ARG A 37 16.37 10.79 -5.73
N PRO A 38 16.09 11.92 -6.41
CA PRO A 38 14.77 12.22 -6.97
C PRO A 38 14.19 11.14 -7.89
N ASN A 39 15.06 10.45 -8.63
CA ASN A 39 14.65 9.43 -9.61
C ASN A 39 14.75 8.00 -9.06
N ILE A 40 14.85 7.82 -7.73
CA ILE A 40 14.83 6.48 -7.14
C ILE A 40 13.50 5.78 -7.44
N LYS A 41 13.59 4.52 -7.90
CA LYS A 41 12.43 3.65 -8.03
C LYS A 41 12.12 3.00 -6.71
N LEU A 42 10.87 3.14 -6.27
CA LEU A 42 10.36 2.60 -5.02
C LEU A 42 9.19 1.68 -5.31
N GLY A 43 9.15 0.54 -4.64
CA GLY A 43 8.03 -0.38 -4.75
C GLY A 43 7.87 -1.20 -3.50
N VAL A 44 6.76 -1.94 -3.43
CA VAL A 44 6.41 -2.81 -2.31
C VAL A 44 6.27 -4.25 -2.77
N CYS A 45 6.63 -5.20 -1.91
CA CYS A 45 6.42 -6.62 -2.10
C CYS A 45 5.74 -7.23 -0.86
N GLY A 46 5.13 -8.39 -1.04
CA GLY A 46 4.42 -9.11 0.02
C GLY A 46 2.91 -9.16 -0.20
N GLU A 47 2.17 -9.56 0.83
CA GLU A 47 0.73 -9.75 0.72
C GLU A 47 -0.03 -8.44 0.50
N HIS A 48 0.42 -7.36 1.13
CA HIS A 48 -0.13 -6.01 0.98
C HIS A 48 -0.11 -5.51 -0.46
N GLY A 49 0.85 -5.95 -1.28
CA GLY A 49 0.95 -5.56 -2.69
C GLY A 49 -0.20 -6.10 -3.56
N GLY A 50 -1.02 -7.03 -3.04
CA GLY A 50 -2.22 -7.55 -3.69
C GLY A 50 -3.52 -7.22 -2.96
N ASP A 51 -3.47 -6.39 -1.91
CA ASP A 51 -4.63 -5.91 -1.16
C ASP A 51 -5.08 -4.54 -1.70
N PRO A 52 -6.32 -4.36 -2.19
CA PRO A 52 -6.75 -3.13 -2.85
C PRO A 52 -6.61 -1.85 -2.01
N ASP A 53 -6.88 -1.93 -0.70
CA ASP A 53 -6.82 -0.77 0.18
C ASP A 53 -5.36 -0.39 0.48
N SER A 54 -4.50 -1.39 0.64
CA SER A 54 -3.05 -1.16 0.73
C SER A 54 -2.49 -0.57 -0.58
N VAL A 55 -2.93 -1.07 -1.74
CA VAL A 55 -2.52 -0.53 -3.06
C VAL A 55 -2.95 0.93 -3.21
N ASP A 56 -4.14 1.30 -2.74
CA ASP A 56 -4.61 2.69 -2.75
C ASP A 56 -3.69 3.61 -1.92
N PHE A 57 -3.28 3.16 -0.74
CA PHE A 57 -2.32 3.87 0.11
C PHE A 57 -0.93 3.98 -0.53
N PHE A 58 -0.39 2.88 -1.09
CA PHE A 58 0.93 2.91 -1.73
C PHE A 58 1.01 3.84 -2.94
N GLU A 59 -0.09 3.93 -3.68
CA GLU A 59 -0.26 4.81 -4.84
C GLU A 59 -0.41 6.28 -4.35
N GLU A 60 -0.87 6.53 -3.11
CA GLU A 60 -0.83 7.86 -2.44
C GLU A 60 0.58 8.25 -2.00
N CYS A 61 1.34 7.31 -1.42
CA CYS A 61 2.78 7.49 -1.16
C CYS A 61 3.61 7.68 -2.45
N GLY A 62 2.97 7.45 -3.60
CA GLY A 62 3.55 7.58 -4.93
C GLY A 62 4.56 6.48 -5.25
N LEU A 63 4.41 5.26 -4.77
CA LEU A 63 5.27 4.14 -5.17
C LEU A 63 5.22 3.93 -6.70
N ASP A 64 6.33 3.50 -7.30
CA ASP A 64 6.43 3.26 -8.73
C ASP A 64 5.82 1.91 -9.16
N TYR A 65 5.79 0.92 -8.26
CA TYR A 65 5.21 -0.39 -8.53
C TYR A 65 4.80 -1.15 -7.27
N VAL A 66 3.90 -2.12 -7.44
CA VAL A 66 3.56 -3.14 -6.46
C VAL A 66 3.93 -4.52 -6.99
N SER A 67 4.35 -5.42 -6.11
CA SER A 67 4.70 -6.80 -6.42
C SER A 67 3.88 -7.75 -5.54
N CYS A 68 3.15 -8.67 -6.18
CA CYS A 68 2.28 -9.62 -5.50
C CYS A 68 2.33 -11.00 -6.17
N SER A 69 1.69 -12.01 -5.56
CA SER A 69 1.64 -13.36 -6.13
C SER A 69 0.94 -13.37 -7.50
N PRO A 70 1.29 -14.31 -8.40
CA PRO A 70 0.78 -14.32 -9.78
C PRO A 70 -0.75 -14.23 -9.89
N PHE A 71 -1.46 -14.92 -9.00
CA PHE A 71 -2.93 -14.92 -8.98
C PHE A 71 -3.55 -13.60 -8.48
N ARG A 72 -2.80 -12.78 -7.72
CA ARG A 72 -3.24 -11.45 -7.28
C ARG A 72 -2.90 -10.34 -8.27
N VAL A 73 -2.10 -10.60 -9.30
CA VAL A 73 -1.74 -9.61 -10.32
C VAL A 73 -2.97 -8.94 -10.97
N PRO A 74 -4.04 -9.65 -11.38
CA PRO A 74 -5.23 -9.00 -11.94
C PRO A 74 -5.91 -8.05 -10.95
N VAL A 75 -5.97 -8.44 -9.66
CA VAL A 75 -6.56 -7.63 -8.58
C VAL A 75 -5.72 -6.38 -8.35
N ALA A 76 -4.40 -6.52 -8.22
CA ALA A 76 -3.49 -5.39 -8.03
C ALA A 76 -3.56 -4.40 -9.20
N ARG A 77 -3.67 -4.88 -10.45
CA ARG A 77 -3.84 -4.02 -11.63
C ARG A 77 -5.14 -3.23 -11.59
N LEU A 78 -6.25 -3.88 -11.22
CA LEU A 78 -7.55 -3.22 -11.11
C LEU A 78 -7.54 -2.19 -9.97
N ALA A 79 -7.02 -2.56 -8.81
CA ALA A 79 -6.91 -1.67 -7.65
C ALA A 79 -6.05 -0.43 -7.96
N ALA A 80 -4.88 -0.61 -8.59
CA ALA A 80 -4.03 0.50 -9.00
C ALA A 80 -4.75 1.44 -9.98
N ALA A 81 -5.47 0.91 -10.97
CA ALA A 81 -6.24 1.72 -11.91
C ALA A 81 -7.35 2.53 -11.20
N GLN A 82 -8.09 1.89 -10.27
CA GLN A 82 -9.13 2.55 -9.49
C GLN A 82 -8.55 3.66 -8.60
N ALA A 83 -7.41 3.39 -7.94
CA ALA A 83 -6.70 4.34 -7.10
C ALA A 83 -6.26 5.59 -7.89
N THR A 84 -5.65 5.39 -9.07
CA THR A 84 -5.27 6.48 -9.96
C THR A 84 -6.49 7.28 -10.45
N ILE A 85 -7.61 6.63 -10.76
CA ILE A 85 -8.84 7.32 -11.19
C ILE A 85 -9.40 8.18 -10.05
N ARG A 86 -9.50 7.64 -8.83
CA ARG A 86 -9.99 8.39 -7.66
C ARG A 86 -9.17 9.66 -7.42
N ARG A 87 -7.83 9.57 -7.45
CA ARG A 87 -6.96 10.75 -7.26
C ARG A 87 -6.98 11.76 -8.40
N ARG A 88 -7.38 11.38 -9.60
CA ARG A 88 -7.61 12.34 -10.70
C ARG A 88 -8.93 13.08 -10.58
N GLN A 89 -9.88 12.54 -9.82
CA GLN A 89 -11.22 13.11 -9.64
C GLN A 89 -11.34 13.96 -8.36
N SER A 90 -10.40 13.84 -7.42
CA SER A 90 -10.23 14.70 -6.24
C SER A 90 -9.45 15.96 -6.55
#